data_AF-A0A1F3BF92-F1
#
_entry.id   AF-A0A1F3BF92-F1
#
_cell.length_a   1.000
_cell.length_b   1.000
_cell.length_c   1.000
_cell.angle_alpha   90.00
_cell.angle_beta   90.00
_cell.angle_gamma   90.00
#
_symmetry.space_group_name_H-M   'P 1'
#
loop_
_entity.id
_entity.type
_entity.pdbx_description
1 polymer ?
#
loop_
_entity_poly.entity_id
_entity_poly.type
_entity_poly.pdbx_seq_one_letter_code
_entity_poly.pdbx_strand_id
1 'polypeptide(L)'
;MSWTEERAKALEDIKKLEPGDRLGLYASLIRMNSALFESVRGWDSWLRNPTFIDTFTESELKEIYAQFKDFCVRFLEEDVKWTGKKEKTAPAMKSPKAERSEAERRYA
;
A
#
# COMPACT_ATOMS: atom_id res chain seq x y z
N MET A 1 -2.17 5.25 21.97
CA MET A 1 -0.84 5.02 21.40
C MET A 1 -0.58 6.14 20.42
N SER A 2 0.68 6.58 20.27
CA SER A 2 1.05 7.51 19.21
C SER A 2 0.98 6.84 17.84
N TRP A 3 0.87 7.62 16.77
CA TRP A 3 0.89 7.10 15.39
C TRP A 3 2.12 6.21 15.15
N THR A 4 3.30 6.66 15.60
CA THR A 4 4.56 5.93 15.45
C THR A 4 4.56 4.61 16.22
N GLU A 5 3.98 4.57 17.43
CA GLU A 5 3.82 3.32 18.21
C GLU A 5 2.93 2.31 17.47
N GLU A 6 1.82 2.78 16.88
CA GLU A 6 0.92 1.92 16.12
C GLU A 6 1.60 1.36 14.87
N ARG A 7 2.38 2.19 14.14
CA ARG A 7 3.16 1.73 12.98
C ARG A 7 4.27 0.76 13.37
N ALA A 8 4.96 1.00 14.49
CA ALA A 8 6.00 0.10 15.00
C ALA A 8 5.41 -1.27 15.38
N LYS A 9 4.26 -1.28 16.03
CA LYS A 9 3.54 -2.53 16.34
C LYS A 9 3.13 -3.29 15.08
N ALA A 10 2.56 -2.59 14.09
CA ALA A 10 2.19 -3.22 12.81
C ALA A 10 3.42 -3.81 12.09
N LEU A 11 4.55 -3.10 12.10
CA LEU A 11 5.82 -3.58 11.54
C LEU A 11 6.30 -4.86 12.23
N GLU A 12 6.29 -4.90 13.57
CA GLU A 12 6.66 -6.10 14.31
C GLU A 12 5.74 -7.28 14.03
N ASP A 13 4.43 -7.05 14.00
CA ASP A 13 3.45 -8.08 13.73
C ASP A 13 3.65 -8.68 12.33
N ILE A 14 3.92 -7.85 11.33
CA ILE A 14 4.20 -8.29 9.95
C ILE A 14 5.48 -9.11 9.89
N LYS A 15 6.56 -8.68 10.58
CA LYS A 15 7.83 -9.42 10.62
C LYS A 15 7.71 -10.82 11.23
N LYS A 16 6.67 -11.08 12.04
CA LYS A 16 6.42 -12.36 12.71
C LYS A 16 5.47 -13.27 11.93
N LEU A 17 4.98 -12.86 10.75
CA LEU A 17 4.05 -13.67 9.94
C LEU A 17 4.76 -14.88 9.34
N GLU A 18 4.35 -16.08 9.75
CA GLU A 18 4.84 -17.36 9.25
C GLU A 18 3.65 -18.24 8.83
N PRO A 19 3.01 -17.96 7.68
CA PRO A 19 1.82 -18.70 7.26
C PRO A 19 2.19 -20.12 6.79
N GLY A 20 1.64 -21.14 7.45
CA GLY A 20 1.90 -22.54 7.12
C GLY A 20 1.04 -23.12 5.99
N ASP A 21 0.01 -22.40 5.53
CA ASP A 21 -0.89 -22.88 4.49
C ASP A 21 -1.35 -21.76 3.54
N ARG A 22 -2.10 -22.15 2.50
CA ARG A 22 -2.63 -21.23 1.49
C ARG A 22 -3.55 -20.18 2.08
N LEU A 23 -4.41 -20.52 3.03
CA LEU A 23 -5.36 -19.55 3.60
C LEU A 23 -4.61 -18.52 4.45
N GLY A 24 -3.62 -18.95 5.22
CA GLY A 24 -2.70 -18.11 5.97
C GLY A 24 -1.93 -17.16 5.06
N LEU A 25 -1.44 -17.62 3.90
CA LEU A 25 -0.81 -16.74 2.92
C LEU A 25 -1.75 -15.62 2.45
N TYR A 26 -3.00 -15.95 2.12
CA TYR A 26 -4.00 -14.95 1.72
C TYR A 26 -4.34 -13.97 2.84
N ALA A 27 -4.53 -14.46 4.07
CA ALA A 27 -4.79 -13.61 5.23
C ALA A 27 -3.61 -12.65 5.52
N SER A 28 -2.38 -13.15 5.42
CA SER A 28 -1.16 -12.34 5.56
C SER A 28 -1.06 -11.26 4.48
N LEU A 29 -1.37 -11.57 3.22
CA LEU A 29 -1.39 -10.58 2.14
C LEU A 29 -2.41 -9.46 2.41
N ILE A 30 -3.62 -9.81 2.85
CA ILE A 30 -4.66 -8.84 3.22
C ILE A 30 -4.14 -7.94 4.36
N ARG A 31 -3.56 -8.53 5.41
CA ARG A 31 -3.03 -7.79 6.56
C ARG A 31 -1.92 -6.81 6.17
N MET A 32 -0.95 -7.28 5.37
CA MET A 32 0.15 -6.44 4.90
C MET A 32 -0.37 -5.28 4.02
N ASN A 33 -1.32 -5.55 3.13
CA ASN A 33 -1.91 -4.51 2.29
C ASN A 33 -2.66 -3.45 3.11
N SER A 34 -3.43 -3.85 4.13
CA SER A 34 -4.10 -2.90 5.03
C SER A 34 -3.11 -2.03 5.80
N ALA A 35 -2.02 -2.61 6.31
CA ALA A 35 -0.99 -1.85 7.03
C ALA A 35 -0.27 -0.83 6.11
N LEU A 36 0.01 -1.22 4.86
CA LEU A 36 0.55 -0.31 3.85
C LEU A 36 -0.44 0.83 3.56
N PHE A 37 -1.71 0.51 3.31
CA PHE A 37 -2.74 1.50 3.00
C PHE A 37 -2.93 2.54 4.11
N GLU A 38 -2.99 2.09 5.37
CA GLU A 38 -3.04 3.00 6.51
C GLU A 38 -1.79 3.91 6.57
N SER A 39 -0.61 3.35 6.32
CA SER A 39 0.64 4.13 6.31
C SER A 39 0.65 5.17 5.20
N VAL A 40 0.16 4.82 4.00
CA VAL A 40 -0.01 5.75 2.88
C VAL A 40 -0.97 6.88 3.25
N ARG A 41 -2.10 6.61 3.93
CA ARG A 41 -3.01 7.67 4.40
C ARG A 41 -2.33 8.62 5.39
N GLY A 42 -1.51 8.09 6.31
CA GLY A 42 -0.74 8.92 7.23
C GLY A 42 0.24 9.83 6.51
N TRP A 43 0.99 9.27 5.54
CA TRP A 43 1.89 10.04 4.68
C TRP A 43 1.15 11.07 3.82
N ASP A 44 -0.04 10.77 3.28
CA ASP A 44 -0.85 11.73 2.53
C ASP A 44 -1.26 12.92 3.40
N SER A 45 -1.69 12.67 4.65
CA SER A 45 -1.98 13.73 5.63
C SER A 45 -0.76 14.60 5.92
N TRP A 46 0.40 13.98 6.14
CA TRP A 46 1.66 14.68 6.44
C TRP A 46 2.17 15.49 5.25
N LEU A 47 2.22 14.91 4.05
CA LEU A 47 2.71 15.58 2.84
C LEU A 47 1.79 16.73 2.39
N ARG A 48 0.50 16.69 2.75
CA ARG A 48 -0.45 17.78 2.50
C ARG A 48 -0.40 18.88 3.56
N ASN A 49 0.34 18.68 4.66
CA ASN A 49 0.52 19.69 5.69
C ASN A 49 1.84 20.46 5.47
N PRO A 50 1.81 21.73 5.03
CA PRO A 50 3.02 22.51 4.78
C PRO A 50 3.88 22.70 6.04
N THR A 51 3.26 22.74 7.21
CA THR A 51 4.02 22.87 8.47
C THR A 51 4.84 21.63 8.79
N PHE A 52 4.46 20.47 8.25
CA PHE A 52 5.26 19.24 8.40
C PHE A 52 6.44 19.25 7.43
N ILE A 53 6.25 19.68 6.17
CA ILE A 53 7.35 19.70 5.19
C ILE A 53 8.44 20.70 5.59
N ASP A 54 8.08 21.81 6.22
CA ASP A 54 9.01 22.83 6.70
C ASP A 54 9.91 22.35 7.85
N THR A 55 9.63 21.17 8.44
CA THR A 55 10.47 20.58 9.51
C THR A 55 11.69 19.83 8.98
N PHE A 56 11.77 19.56 7.68
CA PHE A 56 12.87 18.81 7.06
C PHE A 56 13.81 19.72 6.29
N THR A 57 15.10 19.45 6.40
CA THR A 57 16.12 20.03 5.52
C THR A 57 16.01 19.46 4.11
N GLU A 58 16.56 20.18 3.11
CA GLU A 58 16.62 19.68 1.73
C GLU A 58 17.35 18.33 1.62
N SER A 59 18.37 18.11 2.46
CA SER A 59 19.11 16.84 2.48
C SER A 59 18.23 15.68 2.95
N GLU A 60 17.45 15.87 4.01
CA GLU A 60 16.50 14.86 4.50
C GLU A 60 15.39 14.61 3.48
N LEU A 61 14.88 15.65 2.81
CA LEU A 61 13.90 15.50 1.75
C LEU A 61 14.45 14.68 0.56
N LYS A 62 15.72 14.87 0.19
CA LYS A 62 16.38 14.07 -0.86
C LYS A 62 16.51 12.60 -0.47
N GLU A 63 16.84 12.32 0.79
CA GLU A 63 16.90 10.96 1.31
C GLU A 63 15.51 10.29 1.29
N ILE A 64 14.49 10.97 1.82
CA ILE A 64 13.10 10.51 1.81
C ILE A 64 12.66 10.25 0.37
N TYR A 65 12.89 11.18 -0.55
CA TYR A 65 12.53 11.04 -1.96
C TYR A 65 13.14 9.79 -2.60
N ALA A 66 14.45 9.55 -2.40
CA ALA A 66 15.14 8.43 -2.99
C ALA A 66 14.56 7.09 -2.52
N GLN A 67 14.35 6.94 -1.21
CA GLN A 67 13.78 5.72 -0.62
C GLN A 67 12.31 5.52 -1.01
N PHE A 68 11.51 6.60 -0.98
CA PHE A 68 10.09 6.54 -1.31
C PHE A 68 9.85 6.19 -2.77
N LYS A 69 10.70 6.71 -3.68
CA LYS A 69 10.67 6.37 -5.11
C LYS A 69 10.96 4.88 -5.33
N ASP A 70 12.00 4.33 -4.71
CA ASP A 70 12.34 2.91 -4.83
C ASP A 70 11.17 2.01 -4.37
N PHE A 71 10.61 2.30 -3.20
CA PHE A 71 9.45 1.58 -2.69
C PHE A 71 8.25 1.65 -3.64
N CYS A 72 7.93 2.85 -4.15
CA CYS A 72 6.80 3.06 -5.05
C CYS A 72 6.96 2.26 -6.35
N VAL A 73 8.15 2.30 -6.97
CA VAL A 73 8.44 1.53 -8.18
C VAL A 73 8.23 0.04 -7.93
N ARG A 74 8.86 -0.51 -6.88
CA ARG A 74 8.76 -1.95 -6.57
C ARG A 74 7.34 -2.39 -6.26
N PHE A 75 6.57 -1.57 -5.54
CA PHE A 75 5.18 -1.87 -5.21
C PHE A 75 4.30 -1.89 -6.46
N LEU A 76 4.44 -0.91 -7.34
CA LEU A 76 3.67 -0.83 -8.60
C LEU A 76 4.07 -1.94 -9.59
N GLU A 77 5.34 -2.32 -9.66
CA GLU A 77 5.79 -3.45 -10.48
C GLU A 77 5.12 -4.77 -10.08
N GLU A 78 5.04 -5.05 -8.77
CA GLU A 78 4.36 -6.25 -8.27
C GLU A 78 2.84 -6.17 -8.48
N ASP A 79 2.22 -5.00 -8.30
CA ASP A 79 0.80 -4.80 -8.61
C ASP A 79 0.51 -5.13 -10.07
N VAL A 80 1.16 -4.43 -11.01
CA VAL A 80 0.99 -4.62 -12.46
C VAL A 80 1.18 -6.08 -12.87
N LYS A 81 2.19 -6.76 -12.29
CA LYS A 81 2.48 -8.17 -12.56
C LYS A 81 1.34 -9.09 -12.13
N TRP A 82 0.81 -8.95 -10.92
CA TRP A 82 -0.17 -9.89 -10.37
C TRP A 82 -1.62 -9.54 -10.73
N THR A 83 -1.99 -8.26 -10.76
CA THR A 83 -3.32 -7.82 -11.19
C THR A 83 -3.48 -7.93 -12.70
N GLY A 84 -2.46 -7.56 -13.48
CA GLY A 84 -2.45 -7.77 -14.93
C GLY A 84 -2.52 -9.25 -15.32
N LYS A 85 -1.93 -10.16 -14.53
CA LYS A 85 -2.10 -11.60 -14.74
C LYS A 85 -3.55 -12.03 -14.52
N LYS A 86 -4.20 -11.53 -13.47
CA LYS A 86 -5.61 -11.81 -13.16
C LYS A 86 -6.53 -11.33 -14.27
N GLU A 87 -6.34 -10.11 -14.76
CA GLU A 87 -7.11 -9.51 -15.86
C GLU A 87 -7.04 -10.35 -17.14
N LYS A 88 -5.85 -10.81 -17.54
CA LYS A 88 -5.65 -11.66 -18.73
C LYS A 88 -6.30 -13.04 -18.61
N THR A 89 -6.42 -13.57 -17.40
CA THR A 89 -7.03 -14.89 -17.13
C THR A 89 -8.52 -14.83 -16.81
N ALA A 90 -9.06 -13.64 -16.57
CA ALA A 90 -10.50 -13.47 -16.39
C ALA A 90 -11.18 -13.71 -17.75
N PRO A 91 -12.26 -14.50 -17.83
CA PRO A 91 -13.07 -14.56 -19.04
C PRO A 91 -13.48 -13.13 -19.39
N ALA A 92 -13.45 -12.78 -20.69
CA ALA A 92 -13.85 -11.48 -21.23
C ALA A 92 -15.31 -11.17 -20.86
N MET A 93 -15.51 -10.78 -19.62
CA MET A 93 -16.78 -10.45 -19.05
C MET A 93 -16.52 -9.11 -18.40
N LYS A 94 -16.84 -8.04 -19.14
CA LYS A 94 -17.78 -7.02 -18.67
C LYS A 94 -17.84 -5.86 -19.65
N SER A 95 -19.07 -5.49 -19.98
CA SER A 95 -19.39 -4.19 -20.57
C SER A 95 -18.95 -3.05 -19.63
N PRO A 96 -18.63 -1.86 -20.16
CA PRO A 96 -18.01 -0.73 -19.41
C PRO A 96 -18.74 -0.28 -18.13
N LYS A 97 -20.03 -0.59 -18.01
CA LYS A 97 -20.88 -0.19 -16.89
C LYS A 97 -20.60 -0.99 -15.60
N ALA A 98 -20.13 -2.23 -15.72
CA ALA A 98 -19.83 -3.08 -14.56
C ALA A 98 -18.45 -2.78 -13.96
N GLU A 99 -17.48 -2.36 -14.77
CA GLU A 99 -16.15 -1.96 -14.29
C GLU A 99 -16.21 -0.68 -13.45
N ARG A 100 -17.00 0.32 -13.87
CA ARG A 100 -17.18 1.58 -13.14
C ARG A 100 -17.79 1.38 -11.75
N SER A 101 -18.83 0.53 -11.65
CA SER A 101 -19.44 0.19 -10.35
C SER A 101 -18.52 -0.59 -9.43
N GLU A 102 -17.59 -1.37 -9.98
CA GLU A 102 -16.67 -2.19 -9.19
C GLU A 102 -15.48 -1.36 -8.70
N ALA A 103 -14.97 -0.44 -9.53
CA ALA A 103 -13.98 0.55 -9.13
C ALA A 103 -14.54 1.50 -8.05
N GLU A 104 -15.76 2.04 -8.23
CA GLU A 104 -16.41 2.92 -7.24
C GLU A 104 -16.63 2.21 -5.89
N ARG A 105 -16.86 0.90 -5.86
CA ARG A 105 -16.97 0.11 -4.62
C ARG A 105 -15.63 -0.26 -3.98
N ARG A 106 -14.55 -0.32 -4.76
CA ARG A 106 -13.22 -0.68 -4.27
C ARG A 106 -12.47 0.49 -3.62
N TYR A 107 -12.89 1.72 -3.91
CA TYR A 107 -12.24 2.95 -3.43
C TYR A 107 -13.16 3.86 -2.60
N ALA A 108 -14.38 3.42 -2.26
CA ALA A 108 -15.26 4.06 -1.27
C ALA A 108 -15.01 3.47 0.13
#